data_AF-A0A2V6SDG7-F1
#
_entry.id   AF-A0A2V6SDG7-F1
#
_cell.length_a   1.000
_cell.length_b   1.000
_cell.length_c   1.000
_cell.angle_alpha   90.00
_cell.angle_beta   90.00
_cell.angle_gamma   90.00
#
_symmetry.space_group_name_H-M   'P 1'
#
loop_
_entity.id
_entity.type
_entity.pdbx_description
1 polymer ?
#
loop_
_entity_poly.entity_id
_entity_poly.type
_entity_poly.pdbx_seq_one_letter_code
_entity_poly.pdbx_strand_id
1 'polypeptide(L)'
;MGAAAVQTSRIRLGTGVLIPSNRIAPVAASALASLNALAPGRIDFGISTGFTARRTMGLRPVKLEDMAEYIRIVQRLLAGETLEWTFEGQRRKIRFLSPELDVVNLRDPIPLHISALGPRSRALTARLRASWICATGNMSAAKNSVAEMQKAWYAAGVDPAACVATAFTGGSVLRDGEAFDSPRARAQVGPHATVALHNHVEIEQFGNMGRSVPPQLSHLAERYQQIYEKYEPADARYLTNHRGHLMVLRPEEHEVCTAELIRTLTFTATVPELRERLRELRRAGYNHFAVSIRHGHPEMLEEWAGVFEGV
;
A
#
# COMPACT_ATOMS: atom_id res chain seq x y z
N MET A 1 2.02 3.01 15.52
CA MET A 1 0.79 3.83 15.45
C MET A 1 0.41 4.44 16.78
N GLY A 2 0.31 3.70 17.89
CA GLY A 2 -0.05 4.26 19.21
C GLY A 2 0.79 5.47 19.64
N ALA A 3 2.13 5.39 19.53
CA ALA A 3 3.00 6.54 19.80
C ALA A 3 2.67 7.76 18.91
N ALA A 4 2.45 7.57 17.61
CA ALA A 4 2.07 8.64 16.70
C ALA A 4 0.68 9.23 17.03
N ALA A 5 -0.26 8.40 17.47
CA ALA A 5 -1.59 8.85 17.90
C ALA A 5 -1.51 9.83 19.07
N VAL A 6 -0.64 9.54 20.05
CA VAL A 6 -0.39 10.38 21.23
C VAL A 6 0.44 11.63 20.89
N GLN A 7 1.41 11.50 19.98
CA GLN A 7 2.34 12.59 19.62
C GLN A 7 1.80 13.55 18.55
N THR A 8 0.60 13.31 18.02
CA THR A 8 0.02 14.16 16.96
C THR A 8 -1.44 14.49 17.27
N SER A 9 -1.92 15.63 16.79
CA SER A 9 -3.28 16.11 17.08
C SER A 9 -4.21 16.21 15.87
N ARG A 10 -3.66 16.25 14.64
CA ARG A 10 -4.45 16.53 13.42
C ARG A 10 -4.33 15.46 12.34
N ILE A 11 -3.12 14.96 12.09
CA ILE A 11 -2.89 13.99 11.02
C ILE A 11 -3.66 12.70 11.27
N ARG A 12 -4.24 12.14 10.19
CA ARG A 12 -4.86 10.82 10.19
C ARG A 12 -3.79 9.73 10.19
N LEU A 13 -4.07 8.61 10.82
CA LEU A 13 -3.16 7.49 11.00
C LEU A 13 -3.84 6.22 10.52
N GLY A 14 -3.27 5.58 9.49
CA GLY A 14 -3.84 4.38 8.90
C GLY A 14 -2.87 3.22 8.84
N THR A 15 -3.41 2.00 8.76
CA THR A 15 -2.63 0.83 8.36
C THR A 15 -2.41 0.87 6.84
N GLY A 16 -1.16 0.79 6.38
CA GLY A 16 -0.80 0.81 4.95
C GLY A 16 -0.06 -0.44 4.46
N VAL A 17 -0.64 -1.65 4.47
CA VAL A 17 -1.99 -2.06 4.86
C VAL A 17 -1.94 -3.32 5.73
N LEU A 18 -3.00 -3.58 6.51
CA LEU A 18 -3.19 -4.82 7.26
C LEU A 18 -3.42 -6.01 6.33
N ILE A 19 -3.10 -7.23 6.79
CA ILE A 19 -3.35 -8.49 6.08
C ILE A 19 -4.13 -9.44 7.00
N PRO A 20 -5.29 -9.98 6.59
CA PRO A 20 -6.17 -10.80 7.43
C PRO A 20 -5.49 -11.93 8.19
N SER A 21 -4.52 -12.61 7.56
CA SER A 21 -3.84 -13.77 8.14
C SER A 21 -2.79 -13.43 9.18
N ASN A 22 -2.38 -12.17 9.32
CA ASN A 22 -1.34 -11.78 10.26
C ASN A 22 -1.91 -11.45 11.66
N ARG A 23 -3.22 -11.18 11.77
CA ARG A 23 -3.96 -10.93 13.02
C ARG A 23 -5.43 -11.28 12.82
N ILE A 24 -6.01 -12.09 13.72
CA ILE A 24 -7.45 -12.44 13.66
C ILE A 24 -8.36 -11.20 13.74
N ALA A 25 -9.55 -11.29 13.14
CA ALA A 25 -10.44 -10.14 12.97
C ALA A 25 -10.83 -9.43 14.28
N PRO A 26 -11.19 -10.13 15.38
CA PRO A 26 -11.52 -9.44 16.63
C PRO A 26 -10.35 -8.68 17.26
N VAL A 27 -9.12 -9.18 17.09
CA VAL A 27 -7.90 -8.50 17.58
C VAL A 27 -7.66 -7.22 16.77
N ALA A 28 -7.86 -7.26 15.45
CA ALA A 28 -7.75 -6.05 14.63
C ALA A 28 -8.84 -5.02 14.97
N ALA A 29 -10.09 -5.45 15.14
CA ALA A 29 -11.17 -4.56 15.57
C ALA A 29 -10.85 -3.90 16.93
N SER A 30 -10.40 -4.67 17.91
CA SER A 30 -9.99 -4.16 19.22
C SER A 30 -8.83 -3.16 19.12
N ALA A 31 -7.80 -3.46 18.33
CA ALA A 31 -6.67 -2.56 18.12
C ALA A 31 -7.08 -1.24 17.43
N LEU A 32 -7.93 -1.31 16.40
CA LEU A 32 -8.44 -0.14 15.70
C LEU A 32 -9.29 0.75 16.63
N ALA A 33 -10.20 0.15 17.39
CA ALA A 33 -11.05 0.88 18.34
C ALA A 33 -10.25 1.50 19.50
N SER A 34 -9.21 0.81 19.98
CA SER A 34 -8.29 1.33 21.00
C SER A 34 -7.47 2.52 20.47
N LEU A 35 -6.94 2.41 19.24
CA LEU A 35 -6.27 3.53 18.59
C LEU A 35 -7.21 4.72 18.38
N ASN A 36 -8.49 4.46 18.07
CA ASN A 36 -9.50 5.49 17.89
C ASN A 36 -9.90 6.15 19.22
N ALA A 37 -9.68 5.50 20.37
CA ALA A 37 -9.80 6.16 21.68
C ALA A 37 -8.63 7.12 21.94
N LEU A 38 -7.42 6.75 21.53
CA LEU A 38 -6.23 7.62 21.62
C LEU A 38 -6.24 8.78 20.61
N ALA A 39 -6.87 8.57 19.46
CA ALA A 39 -6.94 9.53 18.37
C ALA A 39 -8.34 9.54 17.71
N PRO A 40 -9.36 10.08 18.41
CA PRO A 40 -10.75 10.09 17.94
C PRO A 40 -10.90 10.63 16.52
N GLY A 41 -11.53 9.83 15.66
CA GLY A 41 -11.84 10.18 14.27
C GLY A 41 -10.63 10.27 13.34
N ARG A 42 -9.42 9.95 13.80
CA ARG A 42 -8.17 10.03 13.02
C ARG A 42 -7.62 8.67 12.61
N ILE A 43 -8.30 7.56 12.89
CA ILE A 43 -7.82 6.22 12.54
C ILE A 43 -8.46 5.73 11.23
N ASP A 44 -7.63 5.20 10.34
CA ASP A 44 -8.05 4.59 9.08
C ASP A 44 -7.69 3.10 9.03
N PHE A 45 -8.63 2.27 8.58
CA PHE A 45 -8.45 0.84 8.41
C PHE A 45 -8.08 0.51 6.96
N GLY A 46 -6.78 0.47 6.67
CA GLY A 46 -6.28 0.00 5.36
C GLY A 46 -5.99 -1.50 5.36
N ILE A 47 -6.47 -2.22 4.34
CA ILE A 47 -6.33 -3.69 4.22
C ILE A 47 -6.02 -4.15 2.78
N SER A 48 -5.35 -5.29 2.64
CA SER A 48 -5.21 -6.03 1.38
C SER A 48 -4.96 -7.52 1.60
N THR A 49 -4.93 -8.29 0.51
CA THR A 49 -4.63 -9.73 0.50
C THR A 49 -3.16 -10.03 0.82
N GLY A 50 -2.29 -9.02 0.71
CA GLY A 50 -0.87 -9.10 1.03
C GLY A 50 0.03 -9.40 -0.17
N PHE A 51 1.19 -8.73 -0.21
CA PHE A 51 2.28 -8.96 -1.16
C PHE A 51 3.52 -9.39 -0.38
N THR A 52 4.48 -8.49 -0.18
CA THR A 52 5.76 -8.76 0.49
C THR A 52 5.57 -9.40 1.85
N ALA A 53 4.72 -8.86 2.72
CA ALA A 53 4.53 -9.41 4.06
C ALA A 53 3.95 -10.84 4.11
N ARG A 54 3.38 -11.35 3.01
CA ARG A 54 3.01 -12.78 2.85
C ARG A 54 4.16 -13.57 2.22
N ARG A 55 4.78 -13.02 1.18
CA ARG A 55 5.92 -13.66 0.49
C ARG A 55 7.12 -13.87 1.40
N THR A 56 7.39 -12.97 2.34
CA THR A 56 8.44 -13.13 3.36
C THR A 56 8.22 -14.32 4.29
N MET A 57 7.02 -14.90 4.28
CA MET A 57 6.68 -16.14 5.01
C MET A 57 6.49 -17.34 4.07
N GLY A 58 6.84 -17.21 2.78
CA GLY A 58 6.63 -18.25 1.78
C GLY A 58 5.16 -18.46 1.41
N LEU A 59 4.30 -17.46 1.62
CA LEU A 59 2.85 -17.60 1.45
C LEU A 59 2.32 -16.81 0.26
N ARG A 60 1.32 -17.40 -0.41
CA ARG A 60 0.49 -16.70 -1.41
C ARG A 60 -0.42 -15.66 -0.76
N PRO A 61 -0.94 -14.67 -1.53
CA PRO A 61 -1.94 -13.73 -1.03
C PRO A 61 -3.14 -14.44 -0.41
N VAL A 62 -3.76 -13.81 0.60
CA VAL A 62 -5.02 -14.29 1.19
C VAL A 62 -6.10 -14.32 0.11
N LYS A 63 -6.99 -15.33 0.15
CA LYS A 63 -8.11 -15.40 -0.79
C LYS A 63 -9.00 -14.17 -0.63
N LEU A 64 -9.55 -13.68 -1.74
CA LEU A 64 -10.39 -12.49 -1.71
C LEU A 64 -11.66 -12.70 -0.88
N GLU A 65 -12.23 -13.90 -0.90
CA GLU A 65 -13.39 -14.27 -0.07
C GLU A 65 -13.06 -14.22 1.43
N ASP A 66 -11.90 -14.73 1.83
CA ASP A 66 -11.44 -14.69 3.23
C ASP A 66 -11.22 -13.23 3.70
N MET A 67 -10.67 -12.38 2.84
CA MET A 67 -10.52 -10.94 3.13
C MET A 67 -11.88 -10.24 3.25
N ALA A 68 -12.85 -10.58 2.38
CA ALA A 68 -14.20 -10.01 2.47
C ALA A 68 -14.90 -10.40 3.78
N GLU A 69 -14.78 -11.66 4.20
CA GLU A 69 -15.32 -12.12 5.49
C GLU A 69 -14.62 -11.45 6.67
N TYR A 70 -13.29 -11.32 6.61
CA TYR A 70 -12.51 -10.59 7.60
C TYR A 70 -13.00 -9.15 7.78
N ILE A 71 -13.15 -8.42 6.67
CA ILE A 71 -13.64 -7.03 6.66
C ILE A 71 -15.04 -6.97 7.28
N ARG A 72 -15.94 -7.90 6.90
CA ARG A 72 -17.29 -7.97 7.45
C ARG A 72 -17.27 -8.12 8.97
N ILE A 73 -16.43 -8.99 9.51
CA ILE A 73 -16.31 -9.20 10.97
C ILE A 73 -15.79 -7.93 11.64
N VAL A 74 -14.69 -7.35 11.13
CA VAL A 74 -14.10 -6.14 11.72
C VAL A 74 -15.09 -4.98 11.72
N GLN A 75 -15.73 -4.68 10.58
CA GLN A 75 -16.66 -3.56 10.47
C GLN A 75 -17.89 -3.74 11.37
N ARG A 76 -18.45 -4.96 11.47
CA ARG A 76 -19.59 -5.22 12.36
C ARG A 76 -19.23 -5.10 13.83
N LEU A 77 -18.04 -5.55 14.24
CA LEU A 77 -17.54 -5.31 15.59
C LEU A 77 -17.35 -3.82 15.87
N LEU A 78 -16.76 -3.08 14.91
CA LEU A 78 -16.57 -1.63 15.03
C LEU A 78 -17.89 -0.85 15.06
N ALA A 79 -18.96 -1.40 14.48
CA ALA A 79 -20.32 -0.89 14.60
C ALA A 79 -21.02 -1.25 15.93
N GLY A 80 -20.31 -1.91 16.87
CA GLY A 80 -20.85 -2.33 18.16
C GLY A 80 -21.78 -3.54 18.11
N GLU A 81 -21.83 -4.26 16.98
CA GLU A 81 -22.77 -5.37 16.81
C GLU A 81 -22.32 -6.66 17.52
N THR A 82 -23.30 -7.50 17.83
CA THR A 82 -23.05 -8.92 18.13
C THR A 82 -23.21 -9.74 16.85
N LEU A 83 -22.18 -10.49 16.49
CA LEU A 83 -22.21 -11.35 15.30
C LEU A 83 -21.71 -12.76 15.61
N GLU A 84 -22.05 -13.70 14.74
CA GLU A 84 -21.45 -15.03 14.76
C GLU A 84 -20.16 -15.06 13.94
N TRP A 85 -19.17 -15.77 14.46
CA TRP A 85 -17.87 -15.98 13.83
C TRP A 85 -17.41 -17.42 14.05
N THR A 86 -16.89 -18.05 12.99
CA THR A 86 -16.28 -19.39 13.07
C THR A 86 -14.78 -19.25 13.26
N PHE A 87 -14.28 -19.77 14.38
CA PHE A 87 -12.85 -19.81 14.70
C PHE A 87 -12.54 -21.09 15.45
N GLU A 88 -11.39 -21.72 15.16
CA GLU A 88 -11.00 -23.01 15.74
C GLU A 88 -12.10 -24.09 15.63
N GLY A 89 -12.72 -24.16 14.45
CA GLY A 89 -13.76 -25.15 14.14
C GLY A 89 -15.11 -24.93 14.82
N GLN A 90 -15.30 -23.84 15.56
CA GLN A 90 -16.53 -23.57 16.30
C GLN A 90 -17.13 -22.21 15.94
N ARG A 91 -18.46 -22.17 15.77
CA ARG A 91 -19.23 -20.95 15.52
C ARG A 91 -19.75 -20.38 16.82
N ARG A 92 -19.37 -19.15 17.16
CA ARG A 92 -19.73 -18.49 18.42
C ARG A 92 -20.13 -17.04 18.19
N LYS A 93 -20.92 -16.48 19.12
CA LYS A 93 -21.21 -15.05 19.14
C LYS A 93 -20.02 -14.29 19.73
N ILE A 94 -19.67 -13.17 19.10
CA ILE A 94 -18.63 -12.23 19.54
C ILE A 94 -19.16 -10.80 19.49
N ARG A 95 -18.67 -9.95 20.39
CA ARG A 95 -18.96 -8.50 20.48
C ARG A 95 -17.91 -7.79 21.35
N PHE A 96 -17.88 -6.46 21.32
CA PHE A 96 -17.26 -5.69 22.41
C PHE A 96 -18.11 -5.83 23.69
N LEU A 97 -17.47 -6.07 24.83
CA LEU A 97 -18.17 -6.36 26.09
C LEU A 97 -18.53 -5.12 26.90
N SER A 98 -17.66 -4.11 26.90
CA SER A 98 -17.81 -2.89 27.72
C SER A 98 -17.42 -1.62 26.96
N PRO A 99 -18.06 -1.31 25.80
CA PRO A 99 -17.77 -0.10 25.05
C PRO A 99 -18.07 1.20 25.82
N GLU A 100 -18.92 1.14 26.85
CA GLU A 100 -19.29 2.25 27.73
C GLU A 100 -18.17 2.74 28.66
N LEU A 101 -17.10 1.95 28.83
CA LEU A 101 -15.96 2.34 29.68
C LEU A 101 -14.99 3.30 28.98
N ASP A 102 -15.27 3.72 27.74
CA ASP A 102 -14.46 4.64 26.92
C ASP A 102 -12.98 4.21 26.73
N VAL A 103 -12.63 2.96 27.02
CA VAL A 103 -11.31 2.35 26.73
C VAL A 103 -11.13 2.01 25.25
N VAL A 104 -12.22 2.00 24.50
CA VAL A 104 -12.28 1.87 23.05
C VAL A 104 -13.24 2.91 22.51
N ASN A 105 -13.02 3.37 21.28
CA ASN A 105 -13.92 4.32 20.63
C ASN A 105 -14.55 3.70 19.38
N LEU A 106 -15.86 3.41 19.51
CA LEU A 106 -16.73 2.93 18.43
C LEU A 106 -17.64 4.02 17.87
N ARG A 107 -17.63 5.22 18.47
CA ARG A 107 -18.50 6.35 18.07
C ARG A 107 -17.97 7.03 16.83
N ASP A 108 -16.68 7.34 16.82
CA ASP A 108 -16.05 7.97 15.67
C ASP A 108 -15.78 6.95 14.56
N PRO A 109 -16.16 7.24 13.30
CA PRO A 109 -16.02 6.30 12.21
C PRO A 109 -14.54 6.00 11.91
N ILE A 110 -14.26 4.74 11.56
CA ILE A 110 -12.95 4.27 11.09
C ILE A 110 -13.09 3.90 9.61
N PRO A 111 -12.74 4.80 8.67
CA PRO A 111 -12.87 4.56 7.24
C PRO A 111 -12.09 3.32 6.76
N LEU A 112 -12.70 2.56 5.86
CA LEU A 112 -12.09 1.39 5.24
C LEU A 112 -11.37 1.81 3.94
N HIS A 113 -10.09 1.47 3.83
CA HIS A 113 -9.28 1.63 2.63
C HIS A 113 -8.82 0.26 2.13
N ILE A 114 -9.03 -0.05 0.86
CA ILE A 114 -8.60 -1.33 0.28
C ILE A 114 -7.54 -1.07 -0.79
N SER A 115 -6.38 -1.70 -0.63
CA SER A 115 -5.40 -1.77 -1.71
C SER A 115 -5.78 -2.88 -2.68
N ALA A 116 -6.24 -2.49 -3.88
CA ALA A 116 -6.79 -3.37 -4.89
C ALA A 116 -6.24 -3.06 -6.29
N LEU A 117 -5.61 -4.05 -6.94
CA LEU A 117 -5.02 -3.89 -8.27
C LEU A 117 -5.81 -4.63 -9.36
N GLY A 118 -6.38 -5.79 -9.05
CA GLY A 118 -7.15 -6.60 -10.00
C GLY A 118 -8.65 -6.28 -10.05
N PRO A 119 -9.36 -6.68 -11.11
CA PRO A 119 -10.78 -6.36 -11.31
C PRO A 119 -11.67 -6.90 -10.18
N ARG A 120 -11.44 -8.13 -9.70
CA ARG A 120 -12.21 -8.73 -8.61
C ARG A 120 -12.08 -7.95 -7.29
N SER A 121 -10.86 -7.50 -6.95
CA SER A 121 -10.66 -6.72 -5.72
C SER A 121 -11.14 -5.28 -5.83
N ARG A 122 -11.10 -4.68 -7.02
CA ARG A 122 -11.77 -3.38 -7.30
C ARG A 122 -13.29 -3.49 -7.16
N ALA A 123 -13.90 -4.55 -7.70
CA ALA A 123 -15.32 -4.81 -7.54
C ALA A 123 -15.72 -5.00 -6.06
N LEU A 124 -14.90 -5.71 -5.27
CA LEU A 124 -15.10 -5.80 -3.81
C LEU A 124 -15.01 -4.42 -3.14
N THR A 125 -13.98 -3.63 -3.49
CA THR A 125 -13.78 -2.26 -2.97
C THR A 125 -15.00 -1.39 -3.24
N ALA A 126 -15.53 -1.44 -4.47
CA ALA A 126 -16.71 -0.70 -4.86
C ALA A 126 -17.97 -1.16 -4.10
N ARG A 127 -18.22 -2.47 -4.03
CA ARG A 127 -19.37 -3.04 -3.29
C ARG A 127 -19.38 -2.65 -1.82
N LEU A 128 -18.20 -2.55 -1.20
CA LEU A 128 -18.05 -2.16 0.20
C LEU A 128 -18.04 -0.63 0.41
N ARG A 129 -18.19 0.17 -0.67
CA ARG A 129 -18.07 1.64 -0.63
C ARG A 129 -16.77 2.10 0.04
N ALA A 130 -15.71 1.31 -0.12
CA ALA A 130 -14.43 1.56 0.52
C ALA A 130 -13.62 2.56 -0.30
N SER A 131 -12.79 3.33 0.42
CA SER A 131 -11.69 4.07 -0.17
C SER A 131 -10.72 3.09 -0.85
N TRP A 132 -10.04 3.56 -1.89
CA TRP A 132 -9.14 2.74 -2.71
C TRP A 132 -7.71 3.24 -2.62
N ILE A 133 -6.77 2.31 -2.48
CA ILE A 133 -5.33 2.57 -2.55
C ILE A 133 -4.78 1.86 -3.79
N CYS A 134 -4.08 2.61 -4.62
CA CYS A 134 -3.45 2.12 -5.84
C CYS A 134 -1.94 2.34 -5.77
N ALA A 135 -1.18 1.26 -5.88
CA ALA A 135 0.24 1.36 -6.17
C ALA A 135 0.47 1.91 -7.59
N THR A 136 1.07 3.09 -7.74
CA THR A 136 1.32 3.73 -9.03
C THR A 136 2.82 3.93 -9.29
N GLY A 137 3.29 3.50 -10.45
CA GLY A 137 4.70 3.66 -10.88
C GLY A 137 4.91 4.67 -12.01
N ASN A 138 3.92 4.85 -12.89
CA ASN A 138 3.94 5.86 -13.94
C ASN A 138 2.53 6.43 -14.21
N MET A 139 2.48 7.58 -14.87
CA MET A 139 1.24 8.34 -15.10
C MET A 139 0.22 7.58 -15.95
N SER A 140 0.63 6.90 -17.01
CA SER A 140 -0.28 6.17 -17.90
C SER A 140 -0.98 5.03 -17.16
N ALA A 141 -0.23 4.22 -16.40
CA ALA A 141 -0.78 3.15 -15.59
C ALA A 141 -1.69 3.68 -14.46
N ALA A 142 -1.34 4.82 -13.86
CA ALA A 142 -2.18 5.47 -12.85
C ALA A 142 -3.53 5.93 -13.43
N LYS A 143 -3.52 6.65 -14.55
CA LYS A 143 -4.73 7.11 -15.26
C LYS A 143 -5.66 5.95 -15.62
N ASN A 144 -5.10 4.87 -16.18
CA ASN A 144 -5.87 3.67 -16.49
C ASN A 144 -6.45 3.02 -15.22
N SER A 145 -5.67 2.93 -14.15
CA SER A 145 -6.11 2.28 -12.92
C SER A 145 -7.28 3.01 -12.24
N VAL A 146 -7.24 4.35 -12.18
CA VAL A 146 -8.34 5.12 -11.59
C VAL A 146 -9.59 5.10 -12.45
N ALA A 147 -9.46 5.14 -13.78
CA ALA A 147 -10.60 4.98 -14.69
C ALA A 147 -11.31 3.62 -14.47
N GLU A 148 -10.55 2.54 -14.32
CA GLU A 148 -11.11 1.22 -14.03
C GLU A 148 -11.74 1.13 -12.63
N MET A 149 -11.18 1.83 -11.62
CA MET A 149 -11.80 1.88 -10.29
C MET A 149 -13.10 2.69 -10.30
N GLN A 150 -13.15 3.81 -11.04
CA GLN A 150 -14.37 4.62 -11.21
C GLN A 150 -15.47 3.80 -11.90
N LYS A 151 -15.15 3.05 -12.95
CA LYS A 151 -16.10 2.11 -13.58
C LYS A 151 -16.64 1.09 -12.56
N ALA A 152 -15.79 0.55 -11.69
CA ALA A 152 -16.21 -0.38 -10.65
C ALA A 152 -17.16 0.28 -9.63
N TRP A 153 -16.87 1.51 -9.18
CA TRP A 153 -17.76 2.27 -8.30
C TRP A 153 -19.11 2.57 -8.95
N TYR A 154 -19.13 3.06 -10.19
CA TYR A 154 -20.37 3.31 -10.92
C TYR A 154 -21.21 2.04 -11.08
N ALA A 155 -20.59 0.91 -11.44
CA ALA A 155 -21.28 -0.37 -11.57
C ALA A 155 -21.89 -0.87 -10.23
N ALA A 156 -21.35 -0.43 -9.09
CA ALA A 156 -21.88 -0.71 -7.76
C ALA A 156 -22.87 0.35 -7.25
N GLY A 157 -23.23 1.34 -8.07
CA GLY A 157 -24.10 2.45 -7.66
C GLY A 157 -23.46 3.39 -6.63
N VAL A 158 -22.14 3.53 -6.68
CA VAL A 158 -21.35 4.41 -5.81
C VAL A 158 -20.84 5.58 -6.63
N ASP A 159 -21.10 6.80 -6.18
CA ASP A 159 -20.49 7.99 -6.77
C ASP A 159 -18.99 8.03 -6.42
N PRO A 160 -18.07 7.98 -7.40
CA PRO A 160 -16.63 8.09 -7.14
C PRO A 160 -16.24 9.35 -6.36
N ALA A 161 -17.01 10.44 -6.46
CA ALA A 161 -16.74 11.66 -5.71
C ALA A 161 -16.92 11.50 -4.19
N ALA A 162 -17.69 10.50 -3.75
CA ALA A 162 -17.88 10.16 -2.34
C ALA A 162 -16.80 9.22 -1.79
N CYS A 163 -15.86 8.76 -2.62
CA CYS A 163 -14.80 7.83 -2.23
C CYS A 163 -13.41 8.49 -2.30
N VAL A 164 -12.50 7.99 -1.49
CA VAL A 164 -11.08 8.36 -1.59
C VAL A 164 -10.38 7.45 -2.60
N ALA A 165 -9.69 8.04 -3.57
CA ALA A 165 -8.77 7.36 -4.48
C ALA A 165 -7.35 7.84 -4.18
N THR A 166 -6.53 6.95 -3.59
CA THR A 166 -5.14 7.24 -3.21
C THR A 166 -4.17 6.68 -4.24
N ALA A 167 -3.34 7.55 -4.83
CA ALA A 167 -2.15 7.14 -5.55
C ALA A 167 -1.00 6.95 -4.55
N PHE A 168 -0.54 5.72 -4.35
CA PHE A 168 0.59 5.36 -3.51
C PHE A 168 1.83 5.06 -4.34
N THR A 169 2.92 5.79 -4.11
CA THR A 169 4.14 5.67 -4.90
C THR A 169 5.42 5.86 -4.08
N GLY A 170 6.56 5.70 -4.74
CA GLY A 170 7.87 6.14 -4.28
C GLY A 170 8.48 7.05 -5.33
N GLY A 171 9.27 8.02 -4.89
CA GLY A 171 9.93 8.97 -5.78
C GLY A 171 10.99 9.77 -5.02
N SER A 172 11.93 10.31 -5.78
CA SER A 172 12.90 11.32 -5.30
C SER A 172 12.55 12.67 -5.93
N VAL A 173 12.61 13.74 -5.15
CA VAL A 173 12.55 15.11 -5.68
C VAL A 173 13.94 15.45 -6.19
N LEU A 174 14.13 15.49 -7.51
CA LEU A 174 15.43 15.75 -8.12
C LEU A 174 15.79 17.23 -8.02
N ARG A 175 17.07 17.48 -7.74
CA ARG A 175 17.68 18.81 -7.88
C ARG A 175 17.89 19.13 -9.35
N ASP A 176 18.11 20.41 -9.65
CA ASP A 176 18.33 20.83 -11.03
C ASP A 176 19.60 20.18 -11.60
N GLY A 177 19.47 19.56 -12.78
CA GLY A 177 20.53 18.77 -13.42
C GLY A 177 20.89 17.44 -12.74
N GLU A 178 20.19 17.02 -11.67
CA GLU A 178 20.50 15.76 -10.99
C GLU A 178 20.08 14.54 -11.82
N ALA A 179 21.00 13.59 -12.00
CA ALA A 179 20.72 12.33 -12.67
C ALA A 179 19.73 11.47 -11.87
N PHE A 180 18.87 10.73 -12.58
CA PHE A 180 17.90 9.82 -11.95
C PHE A 180 18.56 8.71 -11.14
N ASP A 181 19.80 8.36 -11.45
CA ASP A 181 20.64 7.37 -10.78
C ASP A 181 21.80 8.00 -10.00
N SER A 182 21.69 9.28 -9.62
CA SER A 182 22.63 9.88 -8.65
C SER A 182 22.70 9.01 -7.39
N PRO A 183 23.85 8.94 -6.68
CA PRO A 183 23.94 8.17 -5.44
C PRO A 183 22.83 8.49 -4.43
N ARG A 184 22.42 9.77 -4.36
CA ARG A 184 21.33 10.25 -3.50
C ARG A 184 19.97 9.74 -3.99
N ALA A 185 19.64 9.93 -5.27
CA ALA A 185 18.37 9.50 -5.84
C ALA A 185 18.20 7.98 -5.70
N ARG A 186 19.25 7.20 -5.97
CA ARG A 186 19.25 5.73 -5.79
C ARG A 186 19.02 5.32 -4.34
N ALA A 187 19.64 6.00 -3.38
CA ALA A 187 19.41 5.72 -1.96
C ALA A 187 17.94 6.01 -1.56
N GLN A 188 17.36 7.09 -2.07
CA GLN A 188 15.98 7.49 -1.76
C GLN A 188 14.89 6.71 -2.54
N VAL A 189 15.17 6.21 -3.75
CA VAL A 189 14.11 5.63 -4.60
C VAL A 189 14.41 4.25 -5.16
N GLY A 190 15.67 3.83 -5.14
CA GLY A 190 16.08 2.48 -5.54
C GLY A 190 15.26 1.36 -4.87
N PRO A 191 15.00 1.41 -3.54
CA PRO A 191 14.20 0.39 -2.87
C PRO A 191 12.76 0.27 -3.41
N HIS A 192 12.20 1.35 -3.98
CA HIS A 192 10.88 1.33 -4.61
C HIS A 192 10.95 0.87 -6.07
N ALA A 193 11.96 1.35 -6.81
CA ALA A 193 12.15 1.06 -8.22
C ALA A 193 12.32 -0.46 -8.47
N THR A 194 13.06 -1.15 -7.59
CA THR A 194 13.37 -2.58 -7.74
C THR A 194 12.20 -3.52 -7.38
N VAL A 195 11.13 -3.02 -6.75
CA VAL A 195 9.97 -3.85 -6.33
C VAL A 195 9.33 -4.59 -7.50
N ALA A 196 9.31 -4.00 -8.71
CA ALA A 196 8.78 -4.69 -9.89
C ALA A 196 9.64 -5.90 -10.28
N LEU A 197 10.97 -5.80 -10.13
CA LEU A 197 11.90 -6.90 -10.37
C LEU A 197 11.73 -8.00 -9.31
N HIS A 198 11.55 -7.62 -8.04
CA HIS A 198 11.24 -8.57 -6.96
C HIS A 198 9.94 -9.33 -7.22
N ASN A 199 8.91 -8.62 -7.70
CA ASN A 199 7.66 -9.25 -8.08
C ASN A 199 7.90 -10.27 -9.20
N HIS A 200 8.62 -9.87 -10.25
CA HIS A 200 8.83 -10.61 -11.49
C HIS A 200 9.42 -12.01 -11.28
N VAL A 201 10.53 -12.11 -10.54
CA VAL A 201 11.26 -13.38 -10.32
C VAL A 201 10.52 -14.39 -9.44
N GLU A 202 9.40 -13.98 -8.85
CA GLU A 202 8.61 -14.75 -7.89
C GLU A 202 7.15 -14.97 -8.35
N ILE A 203 6.80 -14.54 -9.57
CA ILE A 203 5.43 -14.64 -10.10
C ILE A 203 4.96 -16.10 -10.12
N GLU A 204 5.80 -17.02 -10.56
CA GLU A 204 5.42 -18.44 -10.70
C GLU A 204 5.11 -19.07 -9.34
N GLN A 205 5.92 -18.76 -8.33
CA GLN A 205 5.79 -19.33 -7.00
C GLN A 205 4.59 -18.73 -6.24
N PHE A 206 4.46 -17.39 -6.27
CA PHE A 206 3.55 -16.66 -5.38
C PHE A 206 2.39 -15.92 -6.08
N GLY A 207 2.35 -15.94 -7.41
CA GLY A 207 1.36 -15.26 -8.23
C GLY A 207 1.72 -13.80 -8.56
N ASN A 208 1.14 -13.27 -9.63
CA ASN A 208 1.34 -11.87 -10.04
C ASN A 208 0.39 -10.92 -9.31
N MET A 209 0.94 -9.85 -8.71
CA MET A 209 0.17 -8.82 -8.01
C MET A 209 -0.16 -7.59 -8.86
N GLY A 210 0.10 -7.61 -10.16
CA GLY A 210 -0.22 -6.50 -11.07
C GLY A 210 0.82 -5.39 -11.11
N ARG A 211 2.05 -5.66 -10.61
CA ARG A 211 3.24 -4.81 -10.81
C ARG A 211 4.20 -5.51 -11.78
N SER A 212 3.88 -5.46 -13.07
CA SER A 212 4.73 -6.07 -14.11
C SER A 212 5.89 -5.18 -14.49
N VAL A 213 7.01 -5.79 -14.88
CA VAL A 213 8.12 -5.08 -15.52
C VAL A 213 7.72 -4.75 -16.97
N PRO A 214 7.76 -3.47 -17.39
CA PRO A 214 7.51 -3.08 -18.78
C PRO A 214 8.48 -3.77 -19.75
N PRO A 215 8.05 -4.10 -21.00
CA PRO A 215 8.90 -4.81 -21.95
C PRO A 215 10.25 -4.14 -22.24
N GLN A 216 10.32 -2.80 -22.19
CA GLN A 216 11.54 -2.05 -22.43
C GLN A 216 12.63 -2.34 -21.37
N LEU A 217 12.20 -2.75 -20.18
CA LEU A 217 13.05 -3.06 -19.04
C LEU A 217 13.31 -4.57 -18.89
N SER A 218 13.00 -5.40 -19.91
CA SER A 218 13.19 -6.86 -19.83
C SER A 218 14.63 -7.25 -19.53
N HIS A 219 15.60 -6.52 -20.09
CA HIS A 219 17.03 -6.73 -19.84
C HIS A 219 17.41 -6.61 -18.36
N LEU A 220 16.74 -5.71 -17.60
CA LEU A 220 16.93 -5.58 -16.15
C LEU A 220 16.27 -6.72 -15.37
N ALA A 221 15.13 -7.22 -15.85
CA ALA A 221 14.46 -8.38 -15.27
C ALA A 221 15.30 -9.65 -15.44
N GLU A 222 15.86 -9.88 -16.63
CA GLU A 222 16.79 -10.97 -16.92
C GLU A 222 18.04 -10.87 -16.04
N ARG A 223 18.60 -9.67 -15.89
CA ARG A 223 19.75 -9.47 -15.01
C ARG A 223 19.40 -9.72 -13.54
N TYR A 224 18.24 -9.27 -13.08
CA TYR A 224 17.79 -9.51 -11.71
C TYR A 224 17.50 -10.99 -11.43
N GLN A 225 17.02 -11.74 -12.42
CA GLN A 225 16.87 -13.20 -12.32
C GLN A 225 18.20 -13.89 -11.99
N GLN A 226 19.30 -13.49 -12.64
CA GLN A 226 20.65 -14.02 -12.35
C GLN A 226 21.15 -13.67 -10.94
N ILE A 227 20.75 -12.52 -10.39
CA ILE A 227 21.03 -12.16 -8.99
C ILE A 227 20.20 -13.06 -8.07
N TYR A 228 18.90 -13.19 -8.35
CA TYR A 228 17.94 -13.95 -7.54
C TYR A 228 18.30 -15.43 -7.41
N GLU A 229 18.77 -16.06 -8.49
CA GLU A 229 19.15 -17.48 -8.49
C GLU A 229 20.28 -17.81 -7.50
N LYS A 230 21.13 -16.83 -7.16
CA LYS A 230 22.23 -16.94 -6.19
C LYS A 230 21.79 -16.78 -4.74
N TYR A 231 20.52 -16.41 -4.49
CA TYR A 231 20.03 -16.26 -3.12
C TYR A 231 19.90 -17.61 -2.43
N GLU A 232 20.25 -17.62 -1.14
CA GLU A 232 20.16 -18.77 -0.26
C GLU A 232 19.24 -18.48 0.95
N PRO A 233 18.57 -19.51 1.50
CA PRO A 233 18.55 -20.88 0.99
C PRO A 233 17.69 -20.99 -0.29
N ALA A 234 18.04 -21.88 -1.21
CA ALA A 234 17.40 -22.00 -2.52
C ALA A 234 15.87 -22.24 -2.48
N ASP A 235 15.36 -22.88 -1.43
CA ASP A 235 13.93 -23.14 -1.18
C ASP A 235 13.21 -21.98 -0.47
N ALA A 236 13.96 -20.98 0.03
CA ALA A 236 13.42 -19.78 0.68
C ALA A 236 14.07 -18.47 0.22
N ARG A 237 14.40 -18.37 -1.08
CA ARG A 237 14.98 -17.16 -1.71
C ARG A 237 14.23 -15.87 -1.40
N TYR A 238 12.91 -15.96 -1.15
CA TYR A 238 12.06 -14.84 -0.76
C TYR A 238 12.53 -14.12 0.52
N LEU A 239 13.22 -14.81 1.43
CA LEU A 239 13.79 -14.19 2.64
C LEU A 239 14.85 -13.15 2.27
N THR A 240 15.72 -13.50 1.33
CA THR A 240 16.77 -12.62 0.83
C THR A 240 16.20 -11.59 -0.14
N ASN A 241 15.32 -11.99 -1.06
CA ASN A 241 14.73 -11.12 -2.08
C ASN A 241 13.98 -9.91 -1.50
N HIS A 242 13.32 -10.07 -0.35
CA HIS A 242 12.57 -9.00 0.30
C HIS A 242 13.32 -8.34 1.47
N ARG A 243 14.61 -8.64 1.67
CA ARG A 243 15.42 -8.01 2.72
C ARG A 243 15.53 -6.50 2.45
N GLY A 244 15.17 -5.69 3.44
CA GLY A 244 15.21 -4.22 3.30
C GLY A 244 14.13 -3.65 2.38
N HIS A 245 13.07 -4.41 2.06
CA HIS A 245 11.99 -3.98 1.17
C HIS A 245 11.47 -2.57 1.48
N LEU A 246 11.44 -1.71 0.46
CA LEU A 246 11.07 -0.28 0.54
C LEU A 246 11.91 0.58 1.52
N MET A 247 12.97 0.04 2.13
CA MET A 247 13.82 0.73 3.09
C MET A 247 15.22 1.00 2.54
N VAL A 248 15.87 -0.02 1.95
CA VAL A 248 17.30 0.03 1.55
C VAL A 248 17.48 -0.62 0.18
N LEU A 249 18.34 -0.03 -0.66
CA LEU A 249 18.78 -0.62 -1.92
C LEU A 249 19.99 -1.50 -1.61
N ARG A 250 19.91 -2.79 -1.91
CA ARG A 250 20.98 -3.73 -1.55
C ARG A 250 22.13 -3.64 -2.55
N PRO A 251 23.40 -3.84 -2.12
CA PRO A 251 24.56 -3.72 -2.99
C PRO A 251 24.45 -4.54 -4.28
N GLU A 252 23.93 -5.76 -4.20
CA GLU A 252 23.71 -6.64 -5.35
C GLU A 252 22.70 -6.10 -6.37
N GLU A 253 21.81 -5.19 -5.97
CA GLU A 253 20.79 -4.58 -6.83
C GLU A 253 21.30 -3.31 -7.53
N HIS A 254 22.51 -2.86 -7.20
CA HIS A 254 23.04 -1.62 -7.72
C HIS A 254 23.14 -1.63 -9.26
N GLU A 255 23.46 -2.78 -9.85
CA GLU A 255 23.59 -2.92 -11.30
C GLU A 255 22.26 -2.87 -12.05
N VAL A 256 21.13 -3.20 -11.41
CA VAL A 256 19.80 -3.14 -12.02
C VAL A 256 19.05 -1.84 -11.71
N CYS A 257 19.47 -1.11 -10.67
CA CYS A 257 18.87 0.17 -10.27
C CYS A 257 19.41 1.33 -11.12
N THR A 258 19.06 1.31 -12.40
CA THR A 258 19.49 2.29 -13.42
C THR A 258 18.60 3.54 -13.45
N ALA A 259 19.07 4.61 -14.09
CA ALA A 259 18.27 5.81 -14.35
C ALA A 259 16.98 5.49 -15.11
N GLU A 260 17.03 4.55 -16.04
CA GLU A 260 15.87 4.10 -16.84
C GLU A 260 14.82 3.42 -15.95
N LEU A 261 15.24 2.51 -15.07
CA LEU A 261 14.35 1.84 -14.11
C LEU A 261 13.65 2.86 -13.22
N ILE A 262 14.43 3.76 -12.63
CA ILE A 262 13.92 4.79 -11.72
C ILE A 262 12.94 5.71 -12.45
N ARG A 263 13.30 6.22 -13.63
CA ARG A 263 12.44 7.09 -14.43
C ARG A 263 11.10 6.44 -14.79
N THR A 264 11.12 5.15 -15.08
CA THR A 264 9.95 4.43 -15.62
C THR A 264 8.99 3.94 -14.53
N LEU A 265 9.50 3.58 -13.35
CA LEU A 265 8.72 2.88 -12.31
C LEU A 265 8.45 3.71 -11.06
N THR A 266 8.87 4.98 -11.02
CA THR A 266 8.76 5.83 -9.83
C THR A 266 8.27 7.23 -10.18
N PHE A 267 7.76 7.95 -9.19
CA PHE A 267 7.44 9.37 -9.28
C PHE A 267 8.68 10.23 -8.97
N THR A 268 9.79 9.95 -9.65
CA THR A 268 11.02 10.74 -9.55
C THR A 268 11.04 11.81 -10.64
N ALA A 269 11.29 13.06 -10.27
CA ALA A 269 11.35 14.21 -11.18
C ALA A 269 11.74 15.48 -10.42
N THR A 270 11.92 16.59 -11.14
CA THR A 270 12.08 17.92 -10.56
C THR A 270 10.77 18.43 -9.94
N VAL A 271 10.84 19.45 -9.06
CA VAL A 271 9.65 20.02 -8.41
C VAL A 271 8.56 20.45 -9.42
N PRO A 272 8.84 21.23 -10.49
CA PRO A 272 7.81 21.65 -11.44
C PRO A 272 7.10 20.47 -12.12
N GLU A 273 7.87 19.46 -12.53
CA GLU A 273 7.33 18.25 -13.16
C GLU A 273 6.48 17.42 -12.18
N LEU A 274 6.91 17.26 -10.94
CA LEU A 274 6.14 16.56 -9.91
C LEU A 274 4.82 17.27 -9.63
N ARG A 275 4.84 18.60 -9.52
CA ARG A 275 3.61 19.38 -9.34
C ARG A 275 2.65 19.18 -10.50
N GLU A 276 3.13 19.16 -11.74
CA GLU A 276 2.25 18.91 -12.88
C GLU A 276 1.71 17.47 -12.88
N ARG A 277 2.54 16.46 -12.56
CA ARG A 277 2.07 15.07 -12.41
C ARG A 277 0.98 14.95 -11.34
N LEU A 278 1.10 15.65 -10.21
CA LEU A 278 0.08 15.66 -9.17
C LEU A 278 -1.23 16.31 -9.66
N ARG A 279 -1.16 17.42 -10.40
CA ARG A 279 -2.34 18.03 -11.02
C ARG A 279 -2.99 17.09 -12.04
N GLU A 280 -2.19 16.38 -12.84
CA GLU A 280 -2.70 15.38 -13.77
C GLU A 280 -3.37 14.20 -13.06
N LEU A 281 -2.81 13.70 -11.96
CA LEU A 281 -3.46 12.66 -11.14
C LEU A 281 -4.80 13.16 -10.59
N ARG A 282 -4.86 14.42 -10.13
CA ARG A 282 -6.09 15.05 -9.67
C ARG A 282 -7.14 15.13 -10.78
N ARG A 283 -6.76 15.61 -11.97
CA ARG A 283 -7.65 15.66 -13.15
C ARG A 283 -8.14 14.27 -13.56
N ALA A 284 -7.33 13.23 -13.37
CA ALA A 284 -7.72 11.85 -13.66
C ALA A 284 -8.69 11.25 -12.62
N GLY A 285 -8.84 11.86 -11.45
CA GLY A 285 -9.78 11.43 -10.42
C GLY A 285 -9.15 10.91 -9.13
N TYR A 286 -7.83 10.99 -8.96
CA TYR A 286 -7.22 10.80 -7.65
C TYR A 286 -7.49 12.02 -6.76
N ASN A 287 -7.84 11.79 -5.49
CA ASN A 287 -8.04 12.85 -4.51
C ASN A 287 -7.12 12.72 -3.29
N HIS A 288 -6.29 11.67 -3.25
CA HIS A 288 -5.20 11.52 -2.30
C HIS A 288 -3.94 11.08 -3.01
N PHE A 289 -2.81 11.56 -2.52
CA PHE A 289 -1.48 11.13 -2.94
C PHE A 289 -0.68 10.74 -1.71
N ALA A 290 0.01 9.61 -1.78
CA ALA A 290 0.85 9.11 -0.73
C ALA A 290 2.21 8.72 -1.30
N VAL A 291 3.26 9.27 -0.71
CA VAL A 291 4.64 8.89 -1.02
C VAL A 291 5.27 8.24 0.20
N SER A 292 6.07 7.21 -0.02
CA SER A 292 6.81 6.60 1.06
C SER A 292 8.17 7.31 1.25
N ILE A 293 8.46 7.67 2.50
CA ILE A 293 9.74 8.25 2.94
C ILE A 293 10.71 7.12 3.27
N ARG A 294 11.98 7.22 2.86
CA ARG A 294 12.95 6.14 3.10
C ARG A 294 13.58 6.19 4.45
N HIS A 295 13.92 5.00 4.94
CA HIS A 295 14.75 4.82 6.10
C HIS A 295 16.10 5.50 5.89
N GLY A 296 16.58 6.25 6.89
CA GLY A 296 17.82 7.01 6.80
C GLY A 296 17.75 8.30 5.99
N HIS A 297 16.57 8.63 5.42
CA HIS A 297 16.38 9.82 4.58
C HIS A 297 15.19 10.69 5.05
N PRO A 298 15.20 11.20 6.30
CA PRO A 298 14.11 12.02 6.81
C PRO A 298 13.93 13.34 6.04
N GLU A 299 14.98 13.85 5.38
CA GLU A 299 14.94 15.06 4.55
C GLU A 299 13.95 14.97 3.39
N MET A 300 13.65 13.75 2.92
CA MET A 300 12.63 13.54 1.89
C MET A 300 11.27 14.11 2.31
N LEU A 301 10.95 14.14 3.61
CA LEU A 301 9.68 14.68 4.09
C LEU A 301 9.55 16.17 3.73
N GLU A 302 10.60 16.95 3.99
CA GLU A 302 10.63 18.38 3.66
C GLU A 302 10.69 18.63 2.15
N GLU A 303 11.45 17.81 1.41
CA GLU A 303 11.51 17.86 -0.05
C GLU A 303 10.12 17.66 -0.68
N TRP A 304 9.37 16.65 -0.21
CA TRP A 304 8.00 16.39 -0.67
C TRP A 304 6.99 17.41 -0.16
N ALA A 305 7.15 17.94 1.06
CA ALA A 305 6.33 19.03 1.56
C ALA A 305 6.42 20.25 0.63
N GLY A 306 7.63 20.64 0.22
CA GLY A 306 7.84 21.72 -0.74
C GLY A 306 7.19 21.46 -2.11
N VAL A 307 7.09 20.21 -2.55
CA VAL A 307 6.31 19.86 -3.76
C VAL A 307 4.82 20.15 -3.53
N PHE A 308 4.26 19.67 -2.40
CA PHE A 308 2.84 19.77 -2.09
C PHE A 308 2.33 21.19 -1.88
N GLU A 309 3.15 22.10 -1.33
CA GLU A 309 2.77 23.51 -1.13
C GLU A 309 2.35 24.24 -2.41
N GLY A 310 2.71 23.73 -3.60
CA GLY A 310 2.40 24.34 -4.89
C GLY A 310 1.32 23.65 -5.74
N VAL A 311 0.48 22.77 -5.15
CA VAL A 311 -0.54 21.98 -5.89
C VAL A 311 -1.92 22.04 -5.25
#